data_AF-A0AAQ1F0G0-F1
#
_entry.id   AF-A0AAQ1F0G0-F1
#
_cell.length_a   1.000
_cell.length_b   1.000
_cell.length_c   1.000
_cell.angle_alpha   90.00
_cell.angle_beta   90.00
_cell.angle_gamma   90.00
#
_symmetry.space_group_name_H-M   'P 1'
#
loop_
_entity.id
_entity.type
_entity.pdbx_description
1 polymer ?
#
loop_
_entity_poly.entity_id
_entity_poly.type
_entity_poly.pdbx_seq_one_letter_code
_entity_poly.pdbx_strand_id
1 'polypeptide(L)'
;MGLIPCPACGRQVSEAAVACPNCGHPIAGDAARPSDTFKEALTRPEAVKSGITVLGVFVAAPWIARVLAVIAFMILAIVVVVNKS
;
A
#
# COMPACT_ATOMS: atom_id res chain seq x y z
N MET A 1 23.89 20.51 -3.07
CA MET A 1 24.52 19.87 -4.25
C MET A 1 24.79 18.42 -3.84
N GLY A 2 23.88 17.51 -4.17
CA GLY A 2 23.98 16.09 -3.82
C GLY A 2 24.68 15.32 -4.92
N LEU A 3 25.83 14.72 -4.61
CA LEU A 3 26.34 13.62 -5.42
C LEU A 3 25.63 12.34 -4.94
N ILE A 4 25.00 11.63 -5.86
CA ILE A 4 24.42 10.32 -5.60
C ILE A 4 25.36 9.21 -6.08
N PRO A 5 25.46 8.08 -5.38
CA PRO A 5 26.18 6.93 -5.91
C PRO A 5 25.39 6.35 -7.10
N CYS A 6 26.07 6.14 -8.22
CA CYS A 6 25.48 5.46 -9.37
C CYS A 6 25.12 4.01 -8.99
N PRO A 7 23.88 3.55 -9.22
CA PRO A 7 23.44 2.19 -8.86
C PRO A 7 24.15 1.09 -9.65
N ALA A 8 24.74 1.41 -10.81
CA ALA A 8 25.43 0.45 -11.67
C ALA A 8 26.93 0.30 -11.38
N CYS A 9 27.63 1.39 -11.04
CA CYS A 9 29.09 1.38 -10.87
C CYS A 9 29.59 1.85 -9.50
N GLY A 10 28.68 2.30 -8.62
CA GLY A 10 29.01 2.80 -7.28
C GLY A 10 29.78 4.13 -7.24
N ARG A 11 30.07 4.74 -8.40
CA ARG A 11 30.77 6.03 -8.47
C ARG A 11 29.83 7.18 -8.17
N GLN A 12 30.35 8.21 -7.51
CA GLN A 12 29.63 9.43 -7.20
C GLN A 12 29.36 10.23 -8.47
N VAL A 13 28.09 10.53 -8.73
CA VAL A 13 27.61 11.30 -9.89
C VAL A 13 26.64 12.37 -9.43
N SER A 14 26.56 13.48 -10.17
CA SER A 14 25.61 14.54 -9.84
C SER A 14 24.17 14.03 -9.96
N GLU A 15 23.31 14.38 -8.99
CA GLU A 15 21.88 14.09 -9.02
C GLU A 15 21.16 14.60 -10.29
N ALA A 16 21.73 15.62 -10.95
CA ALA A 16 21.21 16.20 -12.19
C ALA A 16 21.81 15.59 -13.48
N ALA A 17 22.72 14.61 -13.38
CA ALA A 17 23.34 14.01 -14.55
C ALA A 17 22.33 13.13 -15.31
N VAL A 18 22.24 13.28 -16.64
CA VAL A 18 21.35 12.45 -17.48
C VAL A 18 21.82 11.00 -17.51
N ALA A 19 23.13 10.78 -17.56
CA ALA A 19 23.76 9.48 -17.49
C ALA A 19 25.08 9.57 -16.71
N CYS A 20 25.49 8.45 -16.10
CA CYS A 20 26.76 8.32 -15.42
C CYS A 20 27.90 8.39 -16.45
N PRO A 21 28.84 9.34 -16.33
CA PRO A 21 29.95 9.47 -17.29
C PRO A 21 30.95 8.31 -17.23
N ASN A 22 30.91 7.50 -16.17
CA ASN A 22 31.85 6.38 -15.99
C ASN A 22 31.35 5.06 -16.56
N CYS A 23 30.04 4.82 -16.56
CA CYS A 23 29.47 3.54 -17.02
C CYS A 23 28.38 3.69 -18.10
N GLY A 24 27.95 4.92 -18.40
CA GLY A 24 26.88 5.20 -19.37
C GLY A 24 25.47 4.91 -18.87
N HIS A 25 25.30 4.47 -17.62
CA HIS A 25 23.99 4.16 -17.06
C HIS A 25 23.14 5.43 -16.90
N PRO A 26 21.89 5.49 -17.40
CA PRO A 26 21.04 6.67 -17.26
C PRO A 26 20.70 6.92 -15.78
N ILE A 27 20.75 8.17 -15.33
CA ILE A 27 20.54 8.57 -13.93
C ILE A 27 19.34 9.52 -13.79
N ALA A 28 19.07 10.35 -14.81
CA ALA A 28 17.92 11.27 -14.79
C ALA A 28 16.54 10.59 -14.82
N GLY A 29 16.48 9.26 -14.87
CA GLY A 29 15.25 8.47 -14.78
C GLY A 29 14.86 8.05 -13.35
N ASP A 30 15.80 8.05 -12.40
CA ASP A 30 15.58 7.45 -11.07
C ASP A 30 15.09 8.44 -10.00
N ALA A 31 14.95 9.72 -10.34
CA ALA A 31 14.22 10.68 -9.51
C ALA A 31 12.69 10.42 -9.51
N ALA A 32 12.21 9.48 -10.32
CA ALA A 32 10.87 8.91 -10.21
C ALA A 32 10.89 7.72 -9.24
N ARG A 33 10.80 8.05 -7.95
CA ARG A 33 10.58 7.10 -6.84
C ARG A 33 9.62 5.96 -7.23
N PRO A 34 10.04 4.69 -7.15
CA PRO A 34 9.10 3.55 -7.18
C PRO A 34 8.15 3.52 -5.97
N SER A 35 8.37 4.37 -4.96
CA SER A 35 7.48 4.49 -3.80
C SER A 35 6.20 5.27 -4.07
N ASP A 36 6.17 6.13 -5.10
CA ASP A 36 4.96 6.89 -5.43
C ASP A 36 3.96 6.02 -6.22
N THR A 37 4.45 5.13 -7.10
CA THR A 37 3.60 4.15 -7.80
C THR A 37 2.96 3.13 -6.84
N PHE A 38 3.69 2.67 -5.81
CA PHE A 38 3.14 1.70 -4.85
C PHE A 38 2.16 2.34 -3.87
N LYS A 39 2.41 3.59 -3.45
CA LYS A 39 1.45 4.36 -2.64
C LYS A 39 0.22 4.71 -3.47
N GLU A 40 0.35 5.14 -4.73
CA GLU A 40 -0.78 5.37 -5.63
C GLU A 40 -1.57 4.10 -5.98
N ALA A 41 -0.95 2.92 -5.91
CA ALA A 41 -1.65 1.64 -5.98
C ALA A 41 -2.45 1.31 -4.70
N LEU A 42 -2.06 1.88 -3.55
CA LEU A 42 -2.79 1.80 -2.28
C LEU A 42 -3.90 2.86 -2.16
N THR A 43 -3.79 4.01 -2.87
CA THR A 43 -4.77 5.11 -2.83
C THR A 43 -5.78 5.15 -3.98
N ARG A 44 -5.66 4.28 -4.99
CA ARG A 44 -6.69 4.16 -6.06
C ARG A 44 -7.71 3.06 -5.75
N PRO A 45 -8.88 3.38 -5.17
CA PRO A 45 -9.96 2.42 -4.97
C PRO A 45 -10.51 1.80 -6.27
N GLU A 46 -10.09 2.27 -7.45
CA GLU A 46 -10.61 1.81 -8.75
C GLU A 46 -9.71 0.82 -9.52
N ALA A 47 -8.45 0.61 -9.14
CA ALA A 47 -7.59 -0.40 -9.78
C ALA A 47 -7.76 -1.80 -9.17
N VAL A 48 -8.43 -1.90 -8.02
CA VAL A 48 -8.87 -3.14 -7.38
C VAL A 48 -10.29 -3.44 -7.86
N LYS A 49 -10.49 -3.80 -9.13
CA LYS A 49 -11.84 -4.23 -9.57
C LYS A 49 -11.94 -5.42 -10.50
N SER A 50 -10.87 -5.85 -11.17
CA SER A 50 -11.00 -6.96 -12.14
C SER A 50 -10.28 -8.26 -11.81
N GLY A 51 -9.50 -8.35 -10.71
CA GLY A 51 -8.82 -9.60 -10.35
C GLY A 51 -8.86 -9.98 -8.87
N ILE A 52 -8.61 -9.02 -7.97
CA ILE A 52 -8.46 -9.27 -6.53
C ILE A 52 -9.77 -9.11 -5.72
N THR A 53 -10.77 -8.41 -6.28
CA THR A 53 -12.04 -8.15 -5.57
C THR A 53 -12.94 -9.35 -5.44
N VAL A 54 -13.01 -10.23 -6.44
CA VAL A 54 -14.00 -11.32 -6.40
C VAL A 54 -13.66 -12.36 -5.34
N LEU A 55 -12.38 -12.72 -5.19
CA LEU A 55 -11.91 -13.63 -4.14
C LEU A 55 -11.89 -12.95 -2.75
N GLY A 56 -11.43 -11.70 -2.66
CA GLY A 56 -11.34 -10.98 -1.38
C GLY A 56 -12.70 -10.68 -0.76
N VAL A 57 -13.69 -10.27 -1.58
CA VAL A 57 -15.03 -9.92 -1.09
C VAL A 57 -15.81 -11.18 -0.67
N PHE A 58 -15.66 -12.31 -1.35
CA PHE A 58 -16.35 -13.55 -0.96
C PHE A 58 -15.82 -14.17 0.35
N VAL A 59 -14.55 -13.98 0.69
CA VAL A 59 -13.95 -14.47 1.95
C VAL A 59 -14.19 -13.48 3.11
N ALA A 60 -14.21 -12.17 2.83
CA ALA A 60 -14.46 -11.15 3.85
C ALA A 60 -15.95 -10.97 4.20
N ALA A 61 -16.86 -11.13 3.24
CA ALA A 61 -18.30 -11.01 3.45
C ALA A 61 -18.85 -11.91 4.59
N PRO A 62 -18.49 -13.20 4.69
CA PRO A 62 -18.94 -14.03 5.79
C PRO A 62 -18.33 -13.61 7.14
N TRP A 63 -17.10 -13.07 7.16
CA TRP A 63 -16.48 -12.64 8.41
C TRP A 63 -17.11 -11.34 8.95
N ILE A 64 -17.41 -10.38 8.09
CA ILE A 64 -18.08 -9.13 8.47
C ILE A 64 -19.47 -9.42 9.06
N ALA A 65 -20.25 -10.28 8.40
CA ALA A 65 -21.57 -10.69 8.92
C ALA A 65 -21.45 -11.40 10.28
N ARG A 66 -20.43 -12.25 10.47
CA ARG A 66 -20.16 -12.93 11.75
C ARG A 66 -19.76 -11.95 12.85
N VAL A 67 -18.91 -10.97 12.54
CA VAL A 67 -18.47 -9.92 13.48
C VAL A 67 -19.66 -9.07 13.91
N LEU A 68 -20.50 -8.63 12.97
CA LEU A 68 -21.70 -7.84 13.27
C LEU A 68 -22.69 -8.61 14.16
N ALA A 69 -22.91 -9.91 13.91
CA ALA A 69 -23.77 -10.75 14.73
C ALA A 69 -23.25 -10.91 16.16
N VAL A 70 -21.94 -11.11 16.34
CA VAL A 70 -21.30 -11.22 17.67
C VAL A 70 -21.39 -9.89 18.43
N ILE A 71 -21.16 -8.76 17.76
CA ILE A 71 -21.28 -7.43 18.36
C ILE A 71 -22.72 -7.18 18.82
N ALA A 72 -23.72 -7.47 17.97
CA ALA A 72 -25.12 -7.32 18.33
C ALA A 72 -25.51 -8.21 19.53
N PHE A 73 -25.04 -9.46 19.56
CA PHE A 73 -25.29 -10.37 20.68
C PHE A 73 -24.66 -9.89 21.98
N MET A 74 -23.41 -9.40 21.93
CA MET A 74 -22.72 -8.82 23.08
C MET A 74 -23.46 -7.60 23.63
N ILE A 75 -23.91 -6.68 22.76
CA ILE A 75 -24.68 -5.50 23.17
C ILE A 75 -25.99 -5.92 23.85
N LEU A 76 -26.74 -6.86 23.26
CA LEU A 76 -27.99 -7.35 23.86
C LEU A 76 -27.75 -8.01 25.22
N ALA A 77 -26.71 -8.82 25.37
CA ALA A 77 -26.36 -9.44 26.64
C ALA A 77 -26.05 -8.40 27.72
N ILE A 78 -25.26 -7.36 27.38
CA ILE A 78 -24.94 -6.26 28.30
C ILE A 78 -26.22 -5.53 28.72
N VAL A 79 -27.09 -5.17 27.77
CA VAL A 79 -28.35 -4.47 28.06
C VAL A 79 -29.25 -5.31 28.95
N VAL A 80 -29.36 -6.63 28.70
CA VAL A 80 -30.17 -7.54 29.53
C VAL A 80 -29.61 -7.65 30.94
N VAL A 81 -28.28 -7.73 31.11
CA VAL A 81 -27.65 -7.76 32.42
C VAL A 81 -27.89 -6.46 33.19
N VAL A 82 -27.73 -5.31 32.54
CA VAL A 82 -27.97 -3.99 33.16
C VAL A 82 -29.44 -3.78 33.49
N ASN A 83 -30.37 -4.24 32.64
CA ASN A 83 -31.81 -4.09 32.89
C ASN A 83 -32.36 -5.10 33.91
N LYS A 84 -31.63 -6.19 34.17
CA LYS A 84 -32.02 -7.21 35.15
C LYS A 84 -31.30 -7.05 36.50
N SER A 85 -30.27 -6.22 36.56
CA SER A 85 -29.60 -5.78 37.81
C SER A 85 -30.34 -4.60 38.41
#